data_AF-A0A4Q3YKD3-F1
#
_entry.id   AF-A0A4Q3YKD3-F1
#
_cell.length_a   1.000
_cell.length_b   1.000
_cell.length_c   1.000
_cell.angle_alpha   90.00
_cell.angle_beta   90.00
_cell.angle_gamma   90.00
#
_symmetry.space_group_name_H-M   'P 1'
#
loop_
_entity.id
_entity.type
_entity.pdbx_description
1 polymer ?
#
loop_
_entity_poly.entity_id
_entity_poly.type
_entity_poly.pdbx_seq_one_letter_code
_entity_poly.pdbx_strand_id
1 'polypeptide(L)'
;MPLVSMRQLLDHAAENGYGLPAFNVNNLEQVSAIMQAADETGAPVIMQASAGARKYAGEAFLRHLISAAVEAYPHIPVVMHQDHGQSPAVCMSAIKSGFTSVMMDGSLNEDGKSV
;
A
#
# COMPACT_ATOMS: atom_id res chain seq x y z
N MET A 1 13.43 -8.32 1.64
CA MET A 1 12.52 -9.27 2.35
C MET A 1 11.21 -9.37 1.59
N PRO A 2 10.30 -10.34 1.83
CA PRO A 2 8.95 -10.24 1.26
C PRO A 2 8.17 -9.08 1.89
N LEU A 3 7.17 -8.57 1.18
CA LEU A 3 6.16 -7.66 1.75
C LEU A 3 5.47 -8.32 2.95
N VAL A 4 5.04 -7.52 3.93
CA VAL A 4 4.31 -8.00 5.10
C VAL A 4 2.81 -7.70 4.98
N SER A 5 2.00 -8.39 5.78
CA SER A 5 0.56 -8.10 5.85
C SER A 5 0.29 -6.81 6.63
N MET A 6 -0.72 -6.05 6.24
CA MET A 6 -1.13 -4.87 7.01
C MET A 6 -1.62 -5.23 8.41
N ARG A 7 -2.25 -6.40 8.56
CA ARG A 7 -2.69 -6.91 9.86
C ARG A 7 -1.53 -7.01 10.85
N GLN A 8 -0.39 -7.57 10.42
CA GLN A 8 0.80 -7.70 11.26
C GLN A 8 1.31 -6.34 11.75
N LEU A 9 1.36 -5.33 10.87
CA LEU A 9 1.82 -3.99 11.26
C LEU A 9 0.82 -3.28 12.17
N LEU A 10 -0.48 -3.40 11.90
CA LEU A 10 -1.51 -2.77 12.73
C LEU A 10 -1.65 -3.43 14.11
N ASP A 11 -1.48 -4.75 14.21
CA ASP A 11 -1.44 -5.45 15.49
C ASP A 11 -0.25 -4.95 16.31
N HIS A 12 0.95 -4.91 15.71
CA HIS A 12 2.14 -4.37 16.38
C HIS A 12 1.95 -2.90 16.80
N ALA A 13 1.35 -2.06 15.94
CA ALA A 13 1.08 -0.67 16.26
C ALA A 13 0.12 -0.51 17.46
N ALA A 14 -0.93 -1.33 17.51
CA ALA A 14 -1.87 -1.37 18.63
C ALA A 14 -1.22 -1.84 19.93
N GLU A 15 -0.39 -2.88 19.87
CA GLU A 15 0.36 -3.43 21.02
C GLU A 15 1.35 -2.42 21.61
N ASN A 16 1.89 -1.53 20.78
CA ASN A 16 2.92 -0.56 21.17
C ASN A 16 2.41 0.89 21.24
N GLY A 17 1.11 1.12 21.07
CA GLY A 17 0.47 2.42 21.27
C GLY A 17 0.86 3.51 20.26
N TYR A 18 1.07 3.16 18.99
CA TYR A 18 1.41 4.12 17.94
C TYR A 18 0.52 3.98 16.70
N GLY A 19 0.60 4.98 15.80
CA GLY A 19 -0.08 4.98 14.50
C GLY A 19 0.91 4.86 13.34
N LEU A 20 0.46 4.29 12.22
CA LEU A 20 1.25 4.20 11.00
C LEU A 20 0.65 5.09 9.92
N PRO A 21 1.43 6.01 9.32
CA PRO A 21 0.97 6.72 8.14
C PRO A 21 0.85 5.75 6.96
N ALA A 22 -0.24 5.86 6.22
CA ALA A 22 -0.43 5.21 4.93
C ALA A 22 -0.30 6.27 3.83
N PHE A 23 0.77 6.17 3.02
CA PHE A 23 1.10 7.17 2.01
C PHE A 23 0.67 6.70 0.62
N ASN A 24 -0.08 7.53 -0.10
CA ASN A 24 -0.39 7.25 -1.50
C ASN A 24 0.86 7.38 -2.38
N VAL A 25 1.02 6.49 -3.35
CA VAL A 25 2.12 6.50 -4.32
C VAL A 25 1.64 6.41 -5.76
N ASN A 26 2.31 7.15 -6.63
CA ASN A 26 1.99 7.32 -8.05
C ASN A 26 3.23 7.23 -8.95
N ASN A 27 4.43 7.45 -8.43
CA ASN A 27 5.67 7.48 -9.21
C ASN A 27 6.90 7.11 -8.36
N LEU A 28 8.09 7.15 -8.99
CA LEU A 28 9.35 6.79 -8.35
C LEU A 28 9.74 7.76 -7.24
N GLU A 29 9.58 9.05 -7.47
CA GLU A 29 9.99 10.12 -6.55
C GLU A 29 9.26 9.99 -5.21
N GLN A 30 7.95 9.71 -5.24
CA GLN A 30 7.16 9.50 -4.03
C GLN A 30 7.58 8.24 -3.27
N VAL A 31 7.76 7.12 -3.97
CA VAL A 31 8.23 5.87 -3.35
C VAL A 31 9.59 6.09 -2.70
N SER A 32 10.50 6.79 -3.38
CA SER A 32 11.85 7.05 -2.90
C SER A 32 11.84 7.94 -1.65
N ALA A 33 11.04 9.02 -1.67
CA ALA A 33 10.91 9.93 -0.53
C ALA A 33 10.34 9.23 0.71
N ILE A 34 9.32 8.38 0.51
CA ILE A 34 8.70 7.61 1.60
C ILE A 34 9.70 6.63 2.21
N MET A 35 10.46 5.90 1.38
CA MET A 35 11.43 4.93 1.88
C MET A 35 12.62 5.58 2.58
N GLN A 36 13.12 6.71 2.07
CA GLN A 36 14.16 7.49 2.75
C GLN A 36 13.70 7.94 4.14
N ALA A 37 12.49 8.49 4.26
CA ALA A 37 11.93 8.89 5.55
C ALA A 37 11.74 7.70 6.51
N ALA A 38 11.26 6.56 6.00
CA ALA A 38 11.11 5.34 6.79
C ALA A 38 12.47 4.82 7.30
N ASP A 39 13.51 4.88 6.48
CA ASP A 39 14.87 4.48 6.82
C ASP A 39 15.49 5.38 7.90
N GLU A 40 15.39 6.70 7.71
CA GLU A 40 15.91 7.69 8.66
C GLU A 40 15.24 7.60 10.04
N THR A 41 13.97 7.19 10.09
CA THR A 41 13.18 7.11 11.33
C THR A 41 13.10 5.70 11.91
N GLY A 42 13.60 4.68 11.22
CA GLY A 42 13.47 3.28 11.61
C GLY A 42 12.02 2.79 11.68
N ALA A 43 11.10 3.41 10.93
CA ALA A 43 9.67 3.12 10.97
C ALA A 43 9.26 2.12 9.88
N PRO A 44 8.28 1.23 10.15
CA PRO A 44 7.66 0.45 9.08
C PRO A 44 6.70 1.33 8.27
N VAL A 45 6.34 0.90 7.06
CA VAL A 45 5.60 1.77 6.13
C VAL A 45 4.46 1.07 5.41
N ILE A 46 3.37 1.82 5.22
CA ILE A 46 2.23 1.43 4.38
C ILE A 46 2.26 2.33 3.14
N MET A 47 2.49 1.73 1.97
CA MET A 47 2.37 2.40 0.68
C MET A 47 1.07 1.96 0.01
N GLN A 48 0.23 2.93 -0.37
CA GLN A 48 -1.10 2.65 -0.91
C GLN A 48 -1.32 3.21 -2.32
N ALA A 49 -2.04 2.46 -3.14
CA ALA A 49 -2.37 2.85 -4.52
C ALA A 49 -3.88 3.04 -4.68
N SER A 50 -4.28 4.25 -5.06
CA SER A 50 -5.68 4.54 -5.39
C SER A 50 -6.04 4.04 -6.79
N ALA A 51 -7.34 4.04 -7.12
CA ALA A 51 -7.80 3.81 -8.50
C ALA A 51 -7.17 4.82 -9.49
N GLY A 52 -7.01 6.08 -9.07
CA GLY A 52 -6.35 7.12 -9.86
C GLY A 52 -4.87 6.83 -10.10
N ALA A 53 -4.15 6.38 -9.07
CA ALA A 53 -2.75 5.98 -9.20
C ALA A 53 -2.56 4.83 -10.18
N ARG A 54 -3.42 3.80 -10.11
CA ARG A 54 -3.41 2.68 -11.04
C ARG A 54 -3.72 3.08 -12.47
N LYS A 55 -4.64 4.03 -12.68
CA LYS A 55 -4.95 4.58 -14.00
C LYS A 55 -3.79 5.39 -14.58
N TYR A 56 -3.08 6.14 -13.73
CA TYR A 56 -1.96 6.98 -14.14
C TYR A 56 -0.69 6.17 -14.42
N ALA A 57 -0.19 5.44 -13.42
CA ALA A 57 1.09 4.74 -13.50
C ALA A 57 0.96 3.36 -14.15
N GLY A 58 -0.21 2.73 -14.05
CA GLY A 58 -0.38 1.32 -14.35
C GLY A 58 0.04 0.43 -13.17
N GLU A 59 -0.75 -0.62 -12.95
CA GLU A 59 -0.58 -1.53 -11.83
C GLU A 59 0.80 -2.23 -11.81
N ALA A 60 1.31 -2.61 -12.99
CA ALA A 60 2.63 -3.23 -13.12
C ALA A 60 3.76 -2.30 -12.67
N PHE A 61 3.70 -1.01 -13.01
CA PHE A 61 4.70 -0.04 -12.59
C PHE A 61 4.69 0.13 -11.07
N LEU A 62 3.52 0.34 -10.47
CA LEU A 62 3.40 0.48 -9.02
C LEU A 62 3.96 -0.74 -8.28
N ARG A 63 3.62 -1.95 -8.76
CA ARG A 63 4.16 -3.20 -8.23
C ARG A 63 5.68 -3.26 -8.30
N HIS A 64 6.27 -2.91 -9.44
CA HIS A 64 7.72 -2.95 -9.60
C HIS A 64 8.44 -1.85 -8.84
N LEU A 65 7.85 -0.66 -8.68
CA LEU A 65 8.40 0.40 -7.84
C LEU A 65 8.47 -0.04 -6.36
N ILE A 66 7.39 -0.64 -5.85
CA ILE A 66 7.37 -1.13 -4.46
C ILE A 66 8.30 -2.34 -4.29
N SER A 67 8.39 -3.22 -5.30
CA SER A 67 9.34 -4.34 -5.27
C SER A 67 10.79 -3.84 -5.20
N ALA A 68 11.13 -2.82 -6.00
CA ALA A 68 12.45 -2.19 -5.98
C ALA A 68 12.74 -1.49 -4.63
N ALA A 69 11.75 -0.83 -4.03
CA ALA A 69 11.87 -0.25 -2.70
C ALA A 69 12.21 -1.30 -1.63
N VAL A 70 11.54 -2.45 -1.66
CA VAL A 70 11.79 -3.53 -0.70
C VAL A 70 13.14 -4.22 -0.92
N GLU A 71 13.63 -4.24 -2.17
CA GLU A 71 14.99 -4.71 -2.49
C GLU A 71 16.05 -3.75 -1.98
N ALA A 72 15.85 -2.43 -2.16
CA ALA A 72 16.78 -1.40 -1.72
C ALA A 72 16.83 -1.22 -0.20
N TYR A 73 15.71 -1.44 0.50
CA TYR A 73 15.59 -1.29 1.95
C TYR A 73 15.12 -2.60 2.59
N PRO A 74 15.95 -3.67 2.56
CA PRO A 74 15.51 -5.01 2.93
C PRO A 74 15.17 -5.15 4.40
N HIS A 75 15.58 -4.22 5.27
CA HIS A 75 15.33 -4.18 6.71
C HIS A 75 14.03 -3.47 7.10
N ILE A 76 13.39 -2.74 6.18
CA ILE A 76 12.15 -2.00 6.46
C ILE A 76 10.93 -2.88 6.15
N PRO A 77 10.01 -3.11 7.11
CA PRO A 77 8.74 -3.76 6.81
C PRO A 77 7.85 -2.87 5.96
N VAL A 78 7.46 -3.36 4.78
CA VAL A 78 6.62 -2.63 3.81
C VAL A 78 5.32 -3.38 3.55
N VAL A 79 4.21 -2.63 3.57
CA VAL A 79 2.89 -3.07 3.10
C VAL A 79 2.58 -2.39 1.77
N MET A 80 2.04 -3.17 0.82
CA MET A 80 1.44 -2.65 -0.41
C MET A 80 -0.09 -2.75 -0.30
N HIS A 81 -0.77 -1.60 -0.19
CA HIS A 81 -2.20 -1.51 0.09
C HIS A 81 -3.01 -0.99 -1.11
N GLN A 82 -4.12 -1.65 -1.43
CA GLN A 82 -5.09 -1.15 -2.40
C GLN A 82 -6.06 -0.22 -1.69
N ASP A 83 -6.06 1.05 -2.09
CA ASP A 83 -6.90 2.09 -1.52
C ASP A 83 -8.24 2.22 -2.29
N HIS A 84 -9.33 2.37 -1.54
CA HIS A 84 -10.71 2.51 -2.04
C HIS A 84 -11.11 1.52 -3.17
N GLY A 85 -11.03 0.22 -2.90
CA GLY A 85 -11.52 -0.82 -3.83
C GLY A 85 -13.04 -0.77 -3.98
N GLN A 86 -13.53 -0.42 -5.17
CA GLN A 86 -14.96 -0.22 -5.46
C GLN A 86 -15.77 -1.51 -5.66
N SER A 87 -15.12 -2.65 -5.82
CA SER A 87 -15.79 -3.94 -5.96
C SER A 87 -14.91 -5.11 -5.54
N PRO A 88 -15.50 -6.28 -5.23
CA PRO A 88 -14.74 -7.49 -4.93
C PRO A 88 -13.78 -7.90 -6.06
N ALA A 89 -14.16 -7.65 -7.32
CA ALA A 89 -13.31 -7.94 -8.47
C ALA A 89 -12.04 -7.07 -8.48
N VAL A 90 -12.15 -5.80 -8.11
CA VAL A 90 -10.99 -4.89 -7.97
C VAL A 90 -10.06 -5.35 -6.86
N CYS A 91 -10.60 -5.77 -5.72
CA CYS A 91 -9.81 -6.31 -4.61
C CYS A 91 -9.08 -7.60 -5.03
N MET A 92 -9.77 -8.51 -5.72
CA MET A 92 -9.18 -9.75 -6.22
C MET A 92 -8.06 -9.50 -7.24
N SER A 93 -8.20 -8.50 -8.11
CA SER A 93 -7.14 -8.13 -9.05
C SER A 93 -5.88 -7.68 -8.31
N ALA A 94 -6.01 -6.82 -7.30
CA ALA A 94 -4.88 -6.39 -6.48
C ALA A 94 -4.18 -7.56 -5.78
N ILE A 95 -4.95 -8.49 -5.19
CA ILE A 95 -4.38 -9.69 -4.55
C ILE A 95 -3.55 -10.50 -5.55
N LYS A 96 -4.07 -10.73 -6.76
CA LYS A 96 -3.35 -11.45 -7.83
C LYS A 96 -2.09 -10.73 -8.30
N SER A 97 -2.04 -9.42 -8.13
CA SER A 97 -0.90 -8.57 -8.44
C SER A 97 0.09 -8.45 -7.27
N GLY A 98 -0.15 -9.13 -6.15
CA GLY A 98 0.79 -9.18 -5.04
C GLY A 98 0.65 -8.04 -4.02
N PHE A 99 -0.47 -7.30 -4.03
CA PHE A 99 -0.83 -6.45 -2.89
C PHE A 99 -1.02 -7.32 -1.64
N THR A 100 -0.44 -6.90 -0.52
CA THR A 100 -0.55 -7.61 0.77
C THR A 100 -1.67 -7.09 1.66
N SER A 101 -2.42 -6.10 1.18
CA SER A 101 -3.57 -5.52 1.85
C SER A 101 -4.53 -4.89 0.84
N VAL A 102 -5.84 -4.98 1.10
CA VAL A 102 -6.87 -4.36 0.26
C VAL A 102 -7.97 -3.72 1.11
N MET A 103 -8.43 -2.55 0.72
CA MET A 103 -9.66 -1.93 1.22
C MET A 103 -10.80 -2.21 0.25
N MET A 104 -11.83 -2.92 0.70
CA MET A 104 -13.12 -2.95 0.01
C MET A 104 -13.97 -1.81 0.59
N ASP A 105 -14.13 -0.73 -0.17
CA ASP A 105 -14.93 0.40 0.25
C ASP A 105 -16.41 0.13 0.00
N GLY A 106 -17.02 -0.63 0.90
CA GLY A 106 -18.44 -0.95 0.88
C GLY A 106 -19.35 0.17 1.38
N SER A 107 -18.80 1.36 1.68
CA SER A 107 -19.61 2.53 2.03
C SER A 107 -20.25 3.19 0.79
N LEU A 108 -19.78 2.83 -0.40
CA LEU A 108 -20.25 3.30 -1.71
C LEU A 108 -20.71 2.11 -2.56
N ASN A 109 -21.60 2.38 -3.52
CA ASN A 109 -21.90 1.47 -4.61
C ASN A 109 -20.72 1.38 -5.60
N GLU A 110 -20.74 0.41 -6.51
CA GLU A 110 -19.66 0.20 -7.48
C GLU A 110 -19.40 1.41 -8.39
N ASP A 111 -20.39 2.30 -8.55
CA ASP A 111 -20.26 3.55 -9.30
C ASP A 111 -19.60 4.70 -8.49
N GLY A 112 -19.19 4.42 -7.25
CA GLY A 112 -18.57 5.38 -6.34
C GLY A 112 -19.55 6.35 -5.68
N LYS A 113 -20.86 6.08 -5.72
CA LYS A 113 -21.88 6.91 -5.06
C LYS A 113 -22.41 6.26 -3.79
N SER A 114 -22.83 7.09 -2.85
CA SER A 114 -23.38 6.64 -1.56
C SER A 114 -24.60 5.74 -1.74
N VAL A 115 -24.73 4.78 -0.82
CA VAL A 115 -25.93 3.94 -0.64
C VAL A 115 -27.10 4.78 -0.11
#